data_AF-A0A9X1TSF0-F1
#
_entry.id   AF-A0A9X1TSF0-F1
#
_cell.length_a   1.000
_cell.length_b   1.000
_cell.length_c   1.000
_cell.angle_alpha   90.00
_cell.angle_beta   90.00
_cell.angle_gamma   90.00
#
_symmetry.space_group_name_H-M   'P 1'
#
loop_
_entity.id
_entity.type
_entity.pdbx_description
1 polymer ?
#
loop_
_entity_poly.entity_id
_entity_poly.type
_entity_poly.pdbx_seq_one_letter_code
_entity_poly.pdbx_strand_id
1 'polypeptide(L)'
;MRNRTLHLHMQAGKVFPNYLKPIAVALVLLCSLLCNAQAPQQFSFQGVARDAAGKIVANSNVKLRLTIHKSTATGQSVFQEEHDAQTNSAGVFNINVGSVVGGLTGVDWKSDIYFLQVELDPDGGNNLIDLGATQVMSVPYALHAEEASRLKNDDPIVLKGEIGNGALLPTQQSGPRLIWYPRKGAFRAGDHFAGYWVDGNIGEYSTALGSAVKASGKYSIAIGYNSVATAQESIAMGSVNLASGAGSVAIGGSNNASAISSKIFGENSATEGNGSIAIGNGLLAKARNSIVLGEFNWTGDSPNPNVAVATDRIFQIGNGTGKNNRANVLTIMRNGNIGLGNNVVDPQFSVDMAGRARIRYNGSTAGVYFDNSQNATDGFVGMKVDTEIGFYLKGWRFWVTDQGNGYLNGNLIQTSDRRLKTNIQPFKSSLRKVNSLQGYHYNWEDKTKDQTLQTGLIAQEVEQVFPELVSTNKDGYKSVNYIGLVPHLIESVKELKSKTDEIAVLCKELEGMREMGKRLELLEASINSGANSRTTKSAAK
;
A
#
# COMPACT_ATOMS: atom_id res chain seq x y z
N MET A 1 8.91 -16.66 -88.54
CA MET A 1 7.57 -17.21 -88.88
C MET A 1 6.97 -17.85 -87.63
N ARG A 2 5.73 -17.45 -87.30
CA ARG A 2 4.77 -18.04 -86.33
C ARG A 2 5.11 -18.09 -84.84
N ASN A 3 4.69 -17.03 -84.16
CA ASN A 3 4.03 -17.07 -82.85
C ASN A 3 2.84 -18.05 -82.86
N ARG A 4 2.72 -18.89 -81.83
CA ARG A 4 1.43 -19.43 -81.35
C ARG A 4 1.44 -19.51 -79.83
N THR A 5 0.95 -18.44 -79.21
CA THR A 5 0.55 -18.37 -77.80
C THR A 5 -0.77 -19.13 -77.65
N LEU A 6 -0.79 -20.16 -76.80
CA LEU A 6 -2.01 -20.94 -76.52
C LEU A 6 -2.83 -20.19 -75.46
N HIS A 7 -3.90 -19.51 -75.89
CA HIS A 7 -4.89 -18.92 -74.98
C HIS A 7 -5.82 -20.02 -74.45
N LEU A 8 -5.70 -20.37 -73.17
CA LEU A 8 -6.71 -21.14 -72.45
C LEU A 8 -7.73 -20.16 -71.84
N HIS A 9 -8.92 -20.12 -72.43
CA HIS A 9 -10.10 -19.42 -71.91
C HIS A 9 -10.65 -20.22 -70.71
N MET A 10 -10.44 -19.73 -69.48
CA MET A 10 -11.26 -20.15 -68.34
C MET A 10 -12.61 -19.44 -68.43
N GLN A 11 -13.65 -20.17 -68.86
CA GLN A 11 -15.03 -19.75 -68.62
C GLN A 11 -15.35 -19.91 -67.14
N ALA A 12 -15.61 -18.78 -66.46
CA ALA A 12 -16.32 -18.75 -65.20
C ALA A 12 -17.77 -19.22 -65.41
N GLY A 13 -18.27 -20.07 -64.50
CA GLY A 13 -19.71 -20.26 -64.32
C GLY A 13 -20.19 -21.71 -64.33
N LYS A 14 -20.03 -22.42 -63.22
CA LYS A 14 -21.08 -23.30 -62.67
C LYS A 14 -21.05 -23.20 -61.14
N VAL A 15 -21.87 -22.28 -60.64
CA VAL A 15 -22.26 -22.20 -59.23
C VAL A 15 -22.99 -23.50 -58.89
N PHE A 16 -22.42 -24.33 -58.02
CA PHE A 16 -23.14 -25.47 -57.46
C PHE A 16 -24.42 -24.98 -56.77
N PRO A 17 -25.60 -25.59 -57.01
CA PRO A 17 -26.86 -25.14 -56.42
C PRO A 17 -26.80 -25.10 -54.89
N ASN A 18 -27.30 -24.02 -54.27
CA ASN A 18 -27.22 -23.79 -52.81
C ASN A 18 -27.92 -24.87 -51.96
N TYR A 19 -28.79 -25.70 -52.54
CA TYR A 19 -29.46 -26.83 -51.86
C TYR A 19 -28.58 -28.07 -51.70
N LEU A 20 -27.50 -28.20 -52.48
CA LEU A 20 -26.55 -29.32 -52.38
C LEU A 20 -25.53 -29.14 -51.25
N LYS A 21 -25.31 -27.90 -50.78
CA LYS A 21 -24.39 -27.59 -49.67
C LYS A 21 -24.83 -28.18 -48.32
N PRO A 22 -26.09 -28.03 -47.87
CA PRO A 22 -26.52 -28.66 -46.61
C PRO A 22 -26.54 -30.19 -46.70
N ILE A 23 -26.85 -30.77 -47.87
CA ILE A 23 -26.82 -32.22 -48.08
C ILE A 23 -25.38 -32.75 -48.07
N ALA A 24 -24.44 -32.06 -48.72
CA ALA A 24 -23.03 -32.42 -48.71
C ALA A 24 -22.42 -32.29 -47.30
N VAL A 25 -22.77 -31.25 -46.55
CA VAL A 25 -22.33 -31.08 -45.15
C VAL A 25 -22.94 -32.14 -44.24
N ALA A 26 -24.22 -32.48 -44.41
CA ALA A 26 -24.87 -33.57 -43.68
C ALA A 26 -24.26 -34.94 -44.02
N LEU A 27 -23.91 -35.21 -45.29
CA LEU A 27 -23.24 -36.45 -45.68
C LEU A 27 -21.82 -36.56 -45.10
N VAL A 28 -21.09 -35.44 -45.04
CA VAL A 28 -19.75 -35.39 -44.43
C VAL A 28 -19.82 -35.57 -42.90
N LEU A 29 -20.83 -34.99 -42.23
CA LEU A 29 -21.11 -35.21 -40.81
C LEU A 29 -21.59 -36.64 -40.51
N LEU A 30 -22.35 -37.27 -41.41
CA LEU A 30 -22.79 -38.66 -41.25
C LEU A 30 -21.64 -39.64 -41.53
N CYS A 31 -20.73 -39.32 -42.45
CA CYS A 31 -19.51 -40.11 -42.70
C CYS A 31 -18.50 -39.99 -41.56
N SER A 32 -18.40 -38.84 -40.88
CA SER A 32 -17.54 -38.71 -39.69
C SER A 32 -18.09 -39.44 -38.47
N LEU A 33 -19.41 -39.66 -38.40
CA LEU A 33 -20.06 -40.45 -37.34
C LEU A 33 -19.97 -41.98 -37.54
N LEU A 34 -19.51 -42.45 -38.70
CA LEU A 34 -19.33 -43.87 -39.01
C LEU A 34 -17.87 -44.31 -39.07
N CYS A 35 -16.92 -43.41 -38.81
CA CYS A 35 -15.50 -43.73 -38.83
C CYS A 35 -15.05 -44.28 -37.46
N ASN A 36 -15.34 -45.55 -37.20
CA ASN A 36 -14.63 -46.30 -36.17
C ASN A 36 -13.26 -46.69 -36.71
N ALA A 37 -12.30 -45.79 -36.60
CA ALA A 37 -10.89 -46.11 -36.81
C ALA A 37 -10.32 -46.76 -35.53
N GLN A 38 -10.71 -48.00 -35.26
CA GLN A 38 -9.95 -48.86 -34.35
C GLN A 38 -9.07 -49.77 -35.20
N ALA A 39 -7.77 -49.83 -34.88
CA ALA A 39 -6.90 -50.82 -35.49
C ALA A 39 -7.50 -52.22 -35.24
N PRO A 40 -7.69 -53.05 -36.28
CA PRO A 40 -8.23 -54.40 -36.10
C PRO A 40 -7.38 -55.16 -35.07
N GLN A 41 -7.99 -55.71 -34.01
CA GLN A 41 -7.30 -56.51 -33.00
C GLN A 41 -7.05 -57.94 -33.49
N GLN A 42 -6.33 -58.02 -34.60
CA GLN A 42 -5.93 -59.25 -35.27
C GLN A 42 -4.53 -59.08 -35.83
N PHE A 43 -3.81 -60.18 -36.00
CA PHE A 43 -2.52 -60.18 -36.69
C PHE A 43 -2.53 -61.20 -37.82
N SER A 44 -1.83 -60.91 -38.91
CA SER A 44 -1.72 -61.85 -40.02
C SER A 44 -0.78 -62.99 -39.65
N PHE A 45 -1.20 -64.21 -39.97
CA PHE A 45 -0.42 -65.43 -39.80
C PHE A 45 -0.32 -66.15 -41.14
N GLN A 46 0.91 -66.46 -41.55
CA GLN A 46 1.21 -67.20 -42.76
C GLN A 46 1.97 -68.46 -42.37
N GLY A 47 1.53 -69.60 -42.90
CA GLY A 47 2.18 -70.89 -42.68
C GLY A 47 2.26 -71.70 -43.97
N VAL A 48 3.08 -72.75 -43.96
CA VAL A 48 3.17 -73.74 -45.03
C VAL A 48 2.62 -75.06 -44.51
N ALA A 49 1.51 -75.53 -45.08
CA ALA A 49 0.90 -76.80 -44.71
C ALA A 49 1.70 -77.98 -45.28
N ARG A 50 1.99 -78.96 -44.42
CA ARG A 50 2.64 -80.22 -44.77
C ARG A 50 1.85 -81.38 -44.19
N ASP A 51 1.82 -82.50 -44.91
CA ASP A 51 1.22 -83.74 -44.41
C ASP A 51 2.14 -84.44 -43.40
N ALA A 52 1.68 -85.56 -42.83
CA ALA A 52 2.44 -86.34 -41.85
C ALA A 52 3.76 -86.94 -42.41
N ALA A 53 3.93 -86.98 -43.75
CA ALA A 53 5.16 -87.38 -44.42
C ALA A 53 6.08 -86.20 -44.76
N GLY A 54 5.70 -84.97 -44.36
CA GLY A 54 6.44 -83.73 -44.62
C GLY A 54 6.25 -83.16 -46.03
N LYS A 55 5.38 -83.75 -46.85
CA LYS A 55 5.08 -83.29 -48.21
C LYS A 55 4.12 -82.11 -48.17
N ILE A 56 4.30 -81.17 -49.09
CA ILE A 56 3.50 -79.96 -49.21
C ILE A 56 2.05 -80.33 -49.56
N VAL A 57 1.10 -79.79 -48.79
CA VAL A 57 -0.34 -79.86 -49.06
C VAL A 57 -0.69 -78.67 -49.95
N ALA A 58 -0.75 -78.88 -51.27
CA ALA A 58 -0.93 -77.82 -52.25
C ALA A 58 -2.38 -77.74 -52.76
N ASN A 59 -2.87 -76.53 -53.01
CA ASN A 59 -4.19 -76.25 -53.61
C ASN A 59 -5.35 -77.02 -52.94
N SER A 60 -5.29 -77.17 -51.62
CA SER A 60 -6.23 -77.98 -50.83
C SER A 60 -6.78 -77.18 -49.65
N ASN A 61 -8.02 -77.52 -49.25
CA ASN A 61 -8.62 -77.06 -48.00
C ASN A 61 -7.87 -77.66 -46.82
N VAL A 62 -7.47 -76.82 -45.88
CA VAL A 62 -6.92 -77.26 -44.60
C VAL A 62 -7.71 -76.62 -43.47
N LYS A 63 -7.83 -77.31 -42.34
CA LYS A 63 -8.42 -76.74 -41.13
C LYS A 63 -7.32 -76.45 -40.13
N LEU A 64 -7.34 -75.26 -39.56
CA LEU A 64 -6.42 -74.83 -38.52
C LEU A 64 -7.17 -74.59 -37.22
N ARG A 65 -6.52 -74.91 -36.11
CA ARG A 65 -6.89 -74.42 -34.79
C ARG A 65 -5.70 -73.69 -34.20
N LEU A 66 -5.94 -72.47 -33.74
CA LEU A 66 -4.94 -71.65 -33.10
C LEU A 66 -5.34 -71.42 -31.66
N THR A 67 -4.43 -71.75 -30.75
CA THR A 67 -4.65 -71.64 -29.30
C THR A 67 -3.57 -70.76 -28.70
N ILE A 68 -3.96 -69.77 -27.91
CA ILE A 68 -3.02 -68.95 -27.14
C ILE A 68 -2.96 -69.48 -25.71
N HIS A 69 -1.79 -69.95 -25.30
CA HIS A 69 -1.52 -70.40 -23.95
C HIS A 69 -0.81 -69.33 -23.13
N LYS A 70 -1.14 -69.27 -21.84
CA LYS A 70 -0.53 -68.38 -20.85
C LYS A 70 0.61 -69.08 -20.09
N SER A 71 1.67 -68.35 -19.76
CA SER A 71 2.85 -68.74 -18.95
C SER A 71 3.78 -69.79 -19.55
N THR A 72 3.26 -70.81 -20.22
CA THR A 72 4.06 -71.89 -20.85
C THR A 72 3.42 -72.36 -22.15
N ALA A 73 4.19 -73.09 -22.97
CA ALA A 73 3.75 -73.67 -24.24
C ALA A 73 2.51 -74.59 -24.13
N THR A 74 2.25 -75.17 -22.96
CA THR A 74 1.08 -76.04 -22.68
C THR A 74 0.23 -75.50 -21.53
N GLY A 75 0.31 -74.19 -21.26
CA GLY A 75 -0.39 -73.55 -20.14
C GLY A 75 -1.89 -73.41 -20.35
N GLN A 76 -2.55 -72.59 -19.54
CA GLN A 76 -3.99 -72.35 -19.71
C GLN A 76 -4.28 -71.70 -21.07
N SER A 77 -5.21 -72.27 -21.84
CA SER A 77 -5.76 -71.63 -23.05
C SER A 77 -6.59 -70.40 -22.65
N VAL A 78 -6.19 -69.23 -23.14
CA VAL A 78 -6.88 -67.95 -22.93
C VAL A 78 -7.63 -67.47 -24.17
N PHE A 79 -7.34 -68.08 -25.32
CA PHE A 79 -8.00 -67.81 -26.59
C PHE A 79 -7.82 -69.02 -27.49
N GLN A 80 -8.87 -69.34 -28.24
CA GLN A 80 -8.84 -70.41 -29.22
C GLN A 80 -9.78 -70.05 -30.36
N GLU A 81 -9.33 -70.28 -31.59
CA GLU A 81 -10.15 -70.12 -32.78
C GLU A 81 -9.82 -71.17 -33.83
N GLU A 82 -10.79 -71.44 -34.71
CA GLU A 82 -10.62 -72.34 -35.85
C GLU A 82 -10.78 -71.58 -37.15
N HIS A 83 -10.00 -71.99 -38.16
CA HIS A 83 -10.02 -71.40 -39.50
C HIS A 83 -10.05 -72.50 -40.56
N ASP A 84 -10.93 -72.34 -41.54
CA ASP A 84 -10.83 -73.07 -42.80
C ASP A 84 -10.00 -72.22 -43.77
N ALA A 85 -8.86 -72.76 -44.24
CA ALA A 85 -7.94 -72.05 -45.12
C ALA A 85 -7.67 -72.81 -46.42
N GLN A 86 -7.35 -72.06 -47.47
CA GLN A 86 -6.94 -72.60 -48.77
C GLN A 86 -5.42 -72.47 -48.91
N THR A 87 -4.76 -73.58 -49.22
CA THR A 87 -3.33 -73.58 -49.53
C THR A 87 -3.10 -73.26 -51.00
N ASN A 88 -2.00 -72.58 -51.35
CA ASN A 88 -1.62 -72.37 -52.75
C ASN A 88 -0.75 -73.52 -53.30
N SER A 89 -0.19 -73.38 -54.51
CA SER A 89 0.67 -74.40 -55.13
C SER A 89 1.97 -74.71 -54.36
N ALA A 90 2.39 -73.82 -53.46
CA ALA A 90 3.53 -74.00 -52.56
C ALA A 90 3.10 -74.45 -51.15
N GLY A 91 1.81 -74.74 -50.94
CA GLY A 91 1.21 -75.11 -49.66
C GLY A 91 1.08 -73.96 -48.66
N VAL A 92 1.26 -72.71 -49.10
CA VAL A 92 1.16 -71.53 -48.24
C VAL A 92 -0.31 -71.18 -48.03
N PHE A 93 -0.70 -70.91 -46.79
CA PHE A 93 -1.99 -70.32 -46.43
C PHE A 93 -1.79 -69.01 -45.68
N ASN A 94 -2.81 -68.13 -45.73
CA ASN A 94 -2.83 -66.87 -44.99
C ASN A 94 -4.15 -66.76 -44.23
N ILE A 95 -4.06 -66.48 -42.94
CA ILE A 95 -5.21 -66.23 -42.07
C ILE A 95 -4.94 -64.99 -41.21
N ASN A 96 -6.01 -64.39 -40.70
CA ASN A 96 -5.90 -63.31 -39.72
C ASN A 96 -6.38 -63.84 -38.38
N VAL A 97 -5.46 -63.91 -37.42
CA VAL A 97 -5.70 -64.47 -36.10
C VAL A 97 -6.41 -63.43 -35.24
N GLY A 98 -7.54 -63.79 -34.62
CA GLY A 98 -8.40 -62.85 -33.90
C GLY A 98 -9.55 -62.26 -34.73
N SER A 99 -9.84 -62.83 -35.90
CA SER A 99 -10.92 -62.35 -36.79
C SER A 99 -12.30 -62.94 -36.46
N VAL A 100 -12.38 -63.93 -35.57
CA VAL A 100 -13.62 -64.60 -35.17
C VAL A 100 -14.32 -63.84 -34.03
N VAL A 101 -15.63 -64.08 -33.83
CA VAL A 101 -16.47 -63.37 -32.84
C VAL A 101 -15.85 -63.41 -31.43
N GLY A 102 -15.55 -62.24 -30.86
CA GLY A 102 -14.85 -62.07 -29.59
C GLY A 102 -13.43 -61.52 -29.73
N GLY A 103 -12.76 -61.80 -30.86
CA GLY A 103 -11.41 -61.34 -31.18
C GLY A 103 -10.40 -61.58 -30.04
N LEU A 104 -9.30 -60.82 -30.05
CA LEU A 104 -8.27 -60.91 -29.01
C LEU A 104 -8.58 -60.04 -27.76
N THR A 105 -9.80 -59.54 -27.60
CA THR A 105 -10.18 -58.57 -26.56
C THR A 105 -10.05 -59.13 -25.13
N GLY A 106 -10.25 -60.43 -24.95
CA GLY A 106 -10.19 -61.11 -23.65
C GLY A 106 -8.78 -61.54 -23.22
N VAL A 107 -7.77 -61.42 -24.09
CA VAL A 107 -6.39 -61.84 -23.80
C VAL A 107 -5.66 -60.72 -23.06
N ASP A 108 -5.22 -61.02 -21.83
CA ASP A 108 -4.52 -60.05 -20.97
C ASP A 108 -3.01 -59.94 -21.27
N TRP A 109 -2.65 -59.40 -22.43
CA TRP A 109 -1.28 -59.34 -22.95
C TRP A 109 -0.22 -58.72 -22.00
N LYS A 110 -0.61 -58.03 -20.91
CA LYS A 110 0.28 -57.36 -19.94
C LYS A 110 0.84 -58.24 -18.82
N SER A 111 0.18 -59.35 -18.50
CA SER A 111 0.39 -60.01 -17.20
C SER A 111 1.25 -61.27 -17.28
N ASP A 112 1.62 -61.73 -18.48
CA ASP A 112 2.34 -62.99 -18.66
C ASP A 112 3.01 -63.10 -20.04
N ILE A 113 3.79 -64.16 -20.22
CA ILE A 113 4.25 -64.59 -21.54
C ILE A 113 3.19 -65.49 -22.20
N TYR A 114 3.06 -65.37 -23.52
CA TYR A 114 2.03 -66.07 -24.28
C TYR A 114 2.65 -66.91 -25.40
N PHE A 115 2.05 -68.07 -25.65
CA PHE A 115 2.49 -69.01 -26.68
C PHE A 115 1.35 -69.28 -27.66
N LEU A 116 1.63 -69.17 -28.95
CA LEU A 116 0.70 -69.54 -30.01
C LEU A 116 0.97 -70.99 -30.41
N GLN A 117 0.04 -71.87 -30.03
CA GLN A 117 -0.04 -73.24 -30.52
C GLN A 117 -0.79 -73.26 -31.86
N VAL A 118 -0.29 -74.05 -32.81
CA VAL A 118 -0.90 -74.23 -34.12
C VAL A 118 -1.18 -75.71 -34.32
N GLU A 119 -2.43 -76.05 -34.57
CA GLU A 119 -2.85 -77.39 -34.94
C GLU A 119 -3.44 -77.37 -36.36
N LEU A 120 -3.18 -78.41 -37.15
CA LEU A 120 -3.55 -78.48 -38.58
C LEU A 120 -4.13 -79.85 -38.93
N ASP A 121 -5.24 -79.85 -39.67
CA ASP A 121 -5.72 -81.01 -40.43
C ASP A 121 -5.46 -80.77 -41.92
N PRO A 122 -4.53 -81.53 -42.54
CA PRO A 122 -4.16 -81.35 -43.94
C PRO A 122 -5.27 -81.72 -44.93
N ASP A 123 -6.29 -82.48 -44.50
CA ASP A 123 -7.43 -82.88 -45.32
C ASP A 123 -8.66 -82.00 -45.08
N GLY A 124 -8.55 -80.98 -44.22
CA GLY A 124 -9.65 -80.07 -43.89
C GLY A 124 -10.73 -80.68 -42.99
N GLY A 125 -10.44 -81.82 -42.36
CA GLY A 125 -11.33 -82.53 -41.45
C GLY A 125 -11.27 -82.00 -40.00
N ASN A 126 -11.44 -82.91 -39.04
CA ASN A 126 -11.37 -82.60 -37.59
C ASN A 126 -10.20 -83.33 -36.88
N ASN A 127 -9.33 -84.00 -37.62
CA ASN A 127 -8.16 -84.73 -37.10
C ASN A 127 -6.95 -83.79 -37.07
N LEU A 128 -6.98 -82.85 -36.12
CA LEU A 128 -5.95 -81.83 -35.95
C LEU A 128 -4.65 -82.45 -35.41
N ILE A 129 -3.54 -82.13 -36.08
CA ILE A 129 -2.17 -82.49 -35.69
C ILE A 129 -1.52 -81.27 -35.06
N ASP A 130 -0.97 -81.42 -33.86
CA ASP A 130 -0.22 -80.36 -33.18
C ASP A 130 1.14 -80.11 -33.86
N LEU A 131 1.34 -78.88 -34.34
CA LEU A 131 2.58 -78.44 -34.98
C LEU A 131 3.52 -77.72 -34.00
N GLY A 132 3.13 -77.66 -32.72
CA GLY A 132 3.88 -77.07 -31.63
C GLY A 132 3.43 -75.64 -31.29
N ALA A 133 3.92 -75.17 -30.15
CA ALA A 133 3.65 -73.84 -29.64
C ALA A 133 4.92 -72.98 -29.63
N THR A 134 4.80 -71.74 -30.09
CA THR A 134 5.90 -70.77 -30.14
C THR A 134 5.54 -69.52 -29.33
N GLN A 135 6.52 -68.95 -28.62
CA GLN A 135 6.27 -67.74 -27.84
C GLN A 135 5.96 -66.57 -28.77
N VAL A 136 4.87 -65.88 -28.51
CA VAL A 136 4.52 -64.63 -29.21
C VAL A 136 5.34 -63.50 -28.59
N MET A 137 6.19 -62.88 -29.40
CA MET A 137 6.99 -61.74 -28.97
C MET A 137 6.25 -60.43 -29.24
N SER A 138 6.27 -59.52 -28.28
CA SER A 138 5.72 -58.18 -28.47
C SER A 138 6.51 -57.42 -29.54
N VAL A 139 5.80 -56.78 -30.48
CA VAL A 139 6.42 -55.88 -31.46
C VAL A 139 6.95 -54.64 -30.72
N PRO A 140 8.14 -54.09 -31.05
CA PRO A 140 8.70 -52.92 -30.37
C PRO A 140 7.76 -51.71 -30.29
N TYR A 141 6.85 -51.55 -31.27
CA TYR A 141 5.84 -50.49 -31.31
C TYR A 141 4.73 -50.65 -30.25
N ALA A 142 4.44 -51.88 -29.80
CA ALA A 142 3.39 -52.16 -28.83
C ALA A 142 3.75 -51.63 -27.42
N LEU A 143 5.03 -51.62 -27.07
CA LEU A 143 5.54 -51.08 -25.80
C LEU A 143 5.32 -49.56 -25.69
N HIS A 144 5.47 -48.81 -26.79
CA HIS A 144 5.24 -47.35 -26.80
C HIS A 144 3.76 -46.96 -26.97
N ALA A 145 2.94 -47.84 -27.54
CA ALA A 145 1.49 -47.61 -27.64
C ALA A 145 0.79 -47.62 -26.26
N GLU A 146 1.39 -48.26 -25.26
CA GLU A 146 0.91 -48.26 -23.87
C GLU A 146 1.14 -46.90 -23.18
N GLU A 147 2.28 -46.26 -23.41
CA GLU A 147 2.54 -44.90 -22.91
C GLU A 147 1.56 -43.88 -23.49
N ALA A 148 1.21 -44.02 -24.78
CA ALA A 148 0.18 -43.20 -25.44
C ALA A 148 -1.24 -43.48 -24.89
N SER A 149 -1.50 -44.67 -24.35
CA SER A 149 -2.78 -45.03 -23.74
C SER A 149 -3.05 -44.35 -22.39
N ARG A 150 -2.05 -43.65 -21.81
CA ARG A 150 -2.22 -42.82 -20.59
C ARG A 150 -3.00 -41.52 -20.83
N LEU A 151 -3.30 -41.19 -22.09
CA LEU A 151 -4.03 -39.98 -22.52
C LEU A 151 -5.45 -40.32 -22.99
N LYS A 152 -6.16 -41.23 -22.31
CA LYS A 152 -7.55 -41.56 -22.62
C LYS A 152 -8.51 -40.47 -22.12
N ASN A 153 -9.60 -40.26 -22.85
CA ASN A 153 -10.61 -39.24 -22.58
C ASN A 153 -11.15 -39.35 -21.14
N ASP A 154 -11.30 -38.19 -20.49
CA ASP A 154 -11.77 -37.96 -19.10
C ASP A 154 -10.84 -38.40 -17.95
N ASP A 155 -9.72 -39.08 -18.22
CA ASP A 155 -8.74 -39.44 -17.19
C ASP A 155 -7.73 -38.29 -16.91
N PRO A 156 -7.38 -38.01 -15.64
CA PRO A 156 -6.34 -37.05 -15.32
C PRO A 156 -4.96 -37.54 -15.73
N ILE A 157 -4.16 -36.67 -16.36
CA ILE A 157 -2.76 -36.96 -16.67
C ILE A 157 -1.92 -36.91 -15.39
N VAL A 158 -1.61 -38.07 -14.82
CA VAL A 158 -0.74 -38.18 -13.64
C VAL A 158 0.66 -38.62 -14.08
N LEU A 159 1.62 -37.68 -14.05
CA LEU A 159 3.04 -37.95 -14.26
C LEU A 159 3.75 -38.00 -12.91
N LYS A 160 4.35 -39.15 -12.59
CA LYS A 160 5.15 -39.34 -11.37
C LYS A 160 6.62 -39.05 -11.63
N GLY A 161 7.32 -38.66 -10.59
CA GLY A 161 8.75 -38.39 -10.61
C GLY A 161 9.33 -38.55 -9.22
N GLU A 162 10.62 -38.86 -9.17
CA GLU A 162 11.37 -38.87 -7.92
C GLU A 162 12.44 -37.79 -7.98
N ILE A 163 12.50 -36.98 -6.92
CA ILE A 163 13.43 -35.85 -6.84
C ILE A 163 14.86 -36.38 -6.87
N GLY A 164 15.73 -35.78 -7.68
CA GLY A 164 17.12 -36.19 -7.86
C GLY A 164 17.34 -37.37 -8.81
N ASN A 165 16.29 -38.04 -9.30
CA ASN A 165 16.38 -39.16 -10.24
C ASN A 165 16.01 -38.77 -11.68
N GLY A 166 16.51 -39.54 -12.65
CA GLY A 166 16.29 -39.31 -14.08
C GLY A 166 17.37 -38.46 -14.76
N ALA A 167 17.30 -38.35 -16.08
CA ALA A 167 18.27 -37.58 -16.86
C ALA A 167 18.21 -36.07 -16.55
N LEU A 168 19.33 -35.38 -16.73
CA LEU A 168 19.35 -33.92 -16.72
C LEU A 168 18.56 -33.38 -17.90
N LEU A 169 17.89 -32.24 -17.71
CA LEU A 169 17.24 -31.55 -18.81
C LEU A 169 18.31 -31.09 -19.83
N PRO A 170 18.26 -31.56 -21.09
CA PRO A 170 19.26 -31.19 -22.08
C PRO A 170 19.18 -29.70 -22.39
N THR A 171 20.29 -29.10 -22.79
CA THR A 171 20.29 -27.70 -23.24
C THR A 171 19.35 -27.54 -24.43
N GLN A 172 18.38 -26.64 -24.29
CA GLN A 172 17.38 -26.37 -25.32
C GLN A 172 17.70 -25.06 -26.06
N GLN A 173 17.36 -24.99 -27.35
CA GLN A 173 17.32 -23.72 -28.10
C GLN A 173 16.17 -22.84 -27.61
N SER A 174 16.17 -21.54 -27.92
CA SER A 174 15.08 -20.59 -27.58
C SER A 174 13.73 -20.94 -28.24
N GLY A 175 12.60 -20.40 -27.74
CA GLY A 175 11.24 -20.72 -28.24
C GLY A 175 10.19 -21.21 -27.21
N PRO A 176 8.94 -21.46 -27.64
CA PRO A 176 7.85 -21.90 -26.78
C PRO A 176 7.91 -23.40 -26.47
N ARG A 177 7.54 -23.80 -25.24
CA ARG A 177 7.43 -25.21 -24.82
C ARG A 177 6.67 -25.37 -23.50
N LEU A 178 6.35 -26.62 -23.15
CA LEU A 178 5.90 -27.03 -21.82
C LEU A 178 6.85 -28.12 -21.30
N ILE A 179 7.30 -28.00 -20.06
CA ILE A 179 8.21 -28.96 -19.42
C ILE A 179 7.68 -29.26 -18.01
N TRP A 180 7.34 -30.52 -17.78
CA TRP A 180 7.35 -31.11 -16.45
C TRP A 180 8.75 -31.68 -16.21
N TYR A 181 9.47 -31.18 -15.21
CA TYR A 181 10.81 -31.66 -14.86
C TYR A 181 10.78 -32.44 -13.53
N PRO A 182 10.40 -33.73 -13.56
CA PRO A 182 10.15 -34.51 -12.36
C PRO A 182 11.35 -34.62 -11.41
N ARG A 183 12.59 -34.68 -11.93
CA ARG A 183 13.83 -34.68 -11.14
C ARG A 183 13.90 -33.51 -10.15
N LYS A 184 13.28 -32.38 -10.47
CA LYS A 184 13.22 -31.19 -9.62
C LYS A 184 11.81 -30.85 -9.16
N GLY A 185 10.79 -31.64 -9.49
CA GLY A 185 9.39 -31.28 -9.24
C GLY A 185 9.01 -29.91 -9.82
N ALA A 186 9.64 -29.51 -10.92
CA ALA A 186 9.59 -28.15 -11.45
C ALA A 186 8.70 -28.09 -12.70
N PHE A 187 7.91 -27.02 -12.82
CA PHE A 187 7.02 -26.82 -13.97
C PHE A 187 7.44 -25.60 -14.79
N ARG A 188 7.50 -25.75 -16.11
CA ARG A 188 7.84 -24.67 -17.05
C ARG A 188 6.83 -24.62 -18.19
N ALA A 189 6.39 -23.44 -18.55
CA ALA A 189 5.60 -23.25 -19.76
C ALA A 189 5.82 -21.85 -20.36
N GLY A 190 5.85 -21.77 -21.68
CA GLY A 190 6.02 -20.52 -22.40
C GLY A 190 7.33 -20.44 -23.16
N ASP A 191 7.75 -19.22 -23.47
CA ASP A 191 8.90 -18.92 -24.31
C ASP A 191 10.16 -18.70 -23.48
N HIS A 192 11.21 -19.44 -23.78
CA HIS A 192 12.47 -19.40 -23.03
C HIS A 192 13.62 -18.92 -23.92
N PHE A 193 14.59 -18.22 -23.32
CA PHE A 193 15.89 -17.95 -23.95
C PHE A 193 16.88 -19.06 -23.63
N ALA A 194 17.68 -19.46 -24.63
CA ALA A 194 18.74 -20.45 -24.48
C ALA A 194 19.56 -20.23 -23.20
N GLY A 195 19.62 -21.26 -22.35
CA GLY A 195 20.35 -21.24 -21.08
C GLY A 195 19.51 -20.88 -19.84
N TYR A 196 18.26 -20.43 -19.99
CA TYR A 196 17.43 -20.09 -18.82
C TYR A 196 16.86 -21.33 -18.14
N TRP A 197 16.47 -22.35 -18.92
CA TRP A 197 15.91 -23.61 -18.42
C TRP A 197 16.92 -24.73 -18.66
N VAL A 198 18.12 -24.55 -18.10
CA VAL A 198 19.13 -25.60 -17.93
C VAL A 198 19.14 -26.01 -16.46
N ASP A 199 19.63 -27.22 -16.16
CA ASP A 199 19.52 -27.78 -14.82
C ASP A 199 19.95 -26.80 -13.71
N GLY A 200 21.13 -26.19 -13.81
CA GLY A 200 21.63 -25.24 -12.80
C GLY A 200 20.81 -23.95 -12.61
N ASN A 201 19.89 -23.63 -13.54
CA ASN A 201 19.01 -22.47 -13.48
C ASN A 201 17.56 -22.82 -13.14
N ILE A 202 17.26 -24.09 -12.85
CA ILE A 202 15.96 -24.56 -12.38
C ILE A 202 16.08 -24.93 -10.91
N GLY A 203 15.33 -24.20 -10.06
CA GLY A 203 15.22 -24.55 -8.64
C GLY A 203 14.35 -25.78 -8.41
N GLU A 204 14.60 -26.52 -7.34
CA GLU A 204 13.69 -27.58 -6.91
C GLU A 204 12.32 -26.99 -6.53
N TYR A 205 11.25 -27.68 -6.91
CA TYR A 205 9.84 -27.33 -6.69
C TYR A 205 9.45 -25.93 -7.22
N SER A 206 10.16 -25.45 -8.23
CA SER A 206 9.95 -24.11 -8.77
C SER A 206 8.99 -24.09 -9.96
N THR A 207 8.35 -22.95 -10.19
CA THR A 207 7.42 -22.73 -11.31
C THR A 207 7.89 -21.54 -12.15
N ALA A 208 8.01 -21.71 -13.46
CA ALA A 208 8.28 -20.60 -14.38
C ALA A 208 7.30 -20.58 -15.56
N LEU A 209 6.51 -19.51 -15.70
CA LEU A 209 5.48 -19.39 -16.73
C LEU A 209 5.59 -18.07 -17.50
N GLY A 210 5.58 -18.11 -18.83
CA GLY A 210 5.60 -16.92 -19.69
C GLY A 210 6.86 -16.81 -20.54
N SER A 211 7.27 -15.58 -20.87
CA SER A 211 8.40 -15.32 -21.76
C SER A 211 9.63 -14.82 -20.99
N ALA A 212 10.80 -15.40 -21.23
CA ALA A 212 12.07 -14.99 -20.63
C ALA A 212 12.12 -15.07 -19.08
N VAL A 213 11.29 -15.92 -18.47
CA VAL A 213 11.23 -16.07 -17.00
C VAL A 213 12.28 -17.05 -16.48
N LYS A 214 12.82 -16.76 -15.29
CA LYS A 214 13.81 -17.62 -14.62
C LYS A 214 13.45 -17.82 -13.16
N ALA A 215 13.10 -19.05 -12.78
CA ALA A 215 12.89 -19.48 -11.40
C ALA A 215 14.01 -20.45 -10.99
N SER A 216 15.13 -19.91 -10.48
CA SER A 216 16.31 -20.71 -10.10
C SER A 216 16.38 -21.02 -8.61
N GLY A 217 15.66 -20.28 -7.76
CA GLY A 217 15.61 -20.55 -6.34
C GLY A 217 14.76 -21.78 -5.98
N LYS A 218 15.09 -22.45 -4.88
CA LYS A 218 14.25 -23.53 -4.33
C LYS A 218 12.86 -22.98 -3.96
N TYR A 219 11.78 -23.65 -4.34
CA TYR A 219 10.39 -23.19 -4.16
C TYR A 219 10.05 -21.84 -4.82
N SER A 220 10.87 -21.39 -5.78
CA SER A 220 10.67 -20.07 -6.41
C SER A 220 9.58 -20.07 -7.48
N ILE A 221 8.96 -18.93 -7.70
CA ILE A 221 7.92 -18.73 -8.72
C ILE A 221 8.29 -17.51 -9.58
N ALA A 222 8.37 -17.71 -10.90
CA ALA A 222 8.56 -16.62 -11.87
C ALA A 222 7.47 -16.66 -12.94
N ILE A 223 6.64 -15.63 -13.04
CA ILE A 223 5.50 -15.59 -13.98
C ILE A 223 5.47 -14.27 -14.76
N GLY A 224 5.24 -14.33 -16.08
CA GLY A 224 5.03 -13.16 -16.94
C GLY A 224 6.15 -12.96 -17.96
N TYR A 225 6.71 -11.75 -18.02
CA TYR A 225 7.76 -11.36 -18.98
C TYR A 225 9.04 -10.97 -18.25
N ASN A 226 10.16 -11.60 -18.60
CA ASN A 226 11.50 -11.25 -18.11
C ASN A 226 11.63 -11.13 -16.59
N SER A 227 10.81 -11.88 -15.85
CA SER A 227 10.79 -11.88 -14.37
C SER A 227 11.69 -13.01 -13.85
N VAL A 228 12.48 -12.70 -12.82
CA VAL A 228 13.56 -13.54 -12.31
C VAL A 228 13.42 -13.72 -10.80
N ALA A 229 13.22 -14.95 -10.36
CA ALA A 229 13.14 -15.38 -8.97
C ALA A 229 14.35 -16.28 -8.66
N THR A 230 15.38 -15.72 -8.02
CA THR A 230 16.68 -16.40 -7.85
C THR A 230 16.90 -17.01 -6.47
N ALA A 231 16.23 -16.50 -5.45
CA ALA A 231 16.40 -16.95 -4.07
C ALA A 231 15.35 -17.98 -3.65
N GLN A 232 15.62 -18.68 -2.55
CA GLN A 232 14.66 -19.63 -1.96
C GLN A 232 13.35 -18.92 -1.65
N GLU A 233 12.22 -19.55 -1.97
CA GLU A 233 10.84 -19.07 -1.71
C GLU A 233 10.52 -17.70 -2.34
N SER A 234 11.36 -17.24 -3.28
CA SER A 234 11.16 -15.96 -3.94
C SER A 234 10.06 -16.02 -5.02
N ILE A 235 9.31 -14.93 -5.16
CA ILE A 235 8.22 -14.80 -6.13
C ILE A 235 8.45 -13.55 -6.99
N ALA A 236 8.52 -13.70 -8.31
CA ALA A 236 8.59 -12.61 -9.27
C ALA A 236 7.45 -12.74 -10.30
N MET A 237 6.48 -11.82 -10.29
CA MET A 237 5.29 -11.91 -11.15
C MET A 237 4.98 -10.60 -11.87
N GLY A 238 4.80 -10.67 -13.19
CA GLY A 238 4.52 -9.53 -14.06
C GLY A 238 5.65 -9.28 -15.05
N SER A 239 6.13 -8.06 -15.15
CA SER A 239 7.12 -7.65 -16.16
C SER A 239 8.42 -7.18 -15.51
N VAL A 240 9.57 -7.76 -15.89
CA VAL A 240 10.91 -7.29 -15.49
C VAL A 240 11.11 -7.20 -13.97
N ASN A 241 10.55 -8.12 -13.19
CA ASN A 241 10.76 -8.16 -11.74
C ASN A 241 11.98 -9.00 -11.38
N LEU A 242 12.75 -8.57 -10.38
CA LEU A 242 13.83 -9.32 -9.76
C LEU A 242 13.50 -9.58 -8.30
N ALA A 243 13.37 -10.85 -7.92
CA ALA A 243 13.25 -11.31 -6.55
C ALA A 243 14.51 -12.12 -6.19
N SER A 244 15.43 -11.51 -5.43
CA SER A 244 16.75 -12.06 -5.09
C SER A 244 17.01 -12.17 -3.59
N GLY A 245 16.11 -11.67 -2.74
CA GLY A 245 16.11 -11.98 -1.32
C GLY A 245 15.37 -13.29 -1.00
N ALA A 246 15.82 -14.04 0.00
CA ALA A 246 15.11 -15.25 0.44
C ALA A 246 13.70 -14.89 0.95
N GLY A 247 12.67 -15.58 0.47
CA GLY A 247 11.26 -15.28 0.77
C GLY A 247 10.77 -13.92 0.23
N SER A 248 11.50 -13.30 -0.69
CA SER A 248 11.14 -12.01 -1.28
C SER A 248 10.01 -12.14 -2.30
N VAL A 249 9.20 -11.10 -2.44
CA VAL A 249 8.09 -11.04 -3.38
C VAL A 249 8.19 -9.75 -4.20
N ALA A 250 8.15 -9.86 -5.52
CA ALA A 250 8.12 -8.73 -6.46
C ALA A 250 6.99 -8.94 -7.47
N ILE A 251 5.92 -8.14 -7.36
CA ILE A 251 4.75 -8.23 -8.23
C ILE A 251 4.49 -6.88 -8.90
N GLY A 252 4.26 -6.90 -10.21
CA GLY A 252 3.98 -5.73 -11.04
C GLY A 252 5.03 -5.52 -12.13
N GLY A 253 5.65 -4.34 -12.20
CA GLY A 253 6.59 -3.98 -13.26
C GLY A 253 7.94 -3.45 -12.77
N SER A 254 9.05 -3.96 -13.28
CA SER A 254 10.39 -3.36 -13.04
C SER A 254 10.78 -3.22 -11.56
N ASN A 255 10.37 -4.17 -10.70
CA ASN A 255 10.68 -4.12 -9.28
C ASN A 255 11.96 -4.91 -8.92
N ASN A 256 12.64 -4.50 -7.85
CA ASN A 256 13.81 -5.20 -7.30
C ASN A 256 13.64 -5.51 -5.81
N ALA A 257 13.20 -6.72 -5.49
CA ALA A 257 13.08 -7.24 -4.12
C ALA A 257 14.35 -7.99 -3.71
N SER A 258 15.36 -7.22 -3.28
CA SER A 258 16.70 -7.74 -2.98
C SER A 258 16.92 -8.17 -1.53
N ALA A 259 16.10 -7.68 -0.61
CA ALA A 259 16.23 -7.95 0.82
C ALA A 259 15.48 -9.21 1.28
N ILE A 260 15.92 -9.80 2.38
CA ILE A 260 15.31 -11.03 2.92
C ILE A 260 13.88 -10.72 3.38
N SER A 261 12.94 -11.58 2.99
CA SER A 261 11.51 -11.50 3.31
C SER A 261 10.84 -10.19 2.90
N SER A 262 11.42 -9.43 1.97
CA SER A 262 10.86 -8.16 1.51
C SER A 262 9.74 -8.36 0.48
N LYS A 263 8.85 -7.38 0.37
CA LYS A 263 7.67 -7.49 -0.50
C LYS A 263 7.46 -6.21 -1.30
N ILE A 264 7.23 -6.35 -2.60
CA ILE A 264 6.93 -5.24 -3.50
C ILE A 264 5.67 -5.57 -4.29
N PHE A 265 4.71 -4.65 -4.26
CA PHE A 265 3.51 -4.68 -5.09
C PHE A 265 3.39 -3.33 -5.80
N GLY A 266 3.80 -3.25 -7.06
CA GLY A 266 3.83 -1.96 -7.74
C GLY A 266 4.74 -1.89 -8.96
N GLU A 267 5.30 -0.72 -9.21
CA GLU A 267 6.14 -0.48 -10.38
C GLU A 267 7.40 0.31 -10.04
N ASN A 268 8.51 0.00 -10.71
CA ASN A 268 9.78 0.72 -10.61
C ASN A 268 10.28 0.91 -9.17
N SER A 269 9.99 -0.04 -8.29
CA SER A 269 10.24 0.07 -6.86
C SER A 269 11.30 -0.93 -6.38
N ALA A 270 11.94 -0.64 -5.25
CA ALA A 270 12.95 -1.51 -4.66
C ALA A 270 12.82 -1.61 -3.12
N THR A 271 13.22 -2.76 -2.59
CA THR A 271 13.32 -3.02 -1.14
C THR A 271 14.74 -3.44 -0.81
N GLU A 272 15.34 -2.74 0.15
CA GLU A 272 16.70 -2.96 0.65
C GLU A 272 16.69 -3.39 2.13
N GLY A 273 15.68 -2.99 2.90
CA GLY A 273 15.52 -3.40 4.30
C GLY A 273 14.93 -4.81 4.43
N ASN A 274 15.46 -5.63 5.33
CA ASN A 274 14.87 -6.95 5.60
C ASN A 274 13.44 -6.82 6.13
N GLY A 275 12.52 -7.64 5.62
CA GLY A 275 11.10 -7.58 5.95
C GLY A 275 10.38 -6.31 5.50
N SER A 276 11.02 -5.46 4.70
CA SER A 276 10.42 -4.22 4.22
C SER A 276 9.35 -4.46 3.15
N ILE A 277 8.39 -3.54 3.07
CA ILE A 277 7.27 -3.60 2.14
C ILE A 277 7.21 -2.28 1.35
N ALA A 278 7.07 -2.38 0.03
CA ALA A 278 6.83 -1.25 -0.86
C ALA A 278 5.55 -1.48 -1.69
N ILE A 279 4.62 -0.53 -1.67
CA ILE A 279 3.36 -0.61 -2.44
C ILE A 279 3.12 0.70 -3.19
N GLY A 280 3.27 0.69 -4.52
CA GLY A 280 3.09 1.88 -5.36
C GLY A 280 4.15 2.04 -6.45
N ASN A 281 4.49 3.27 -6.82
CA ASN A 281 5.39 3.56 -7.95
C ASN A 281 6.67 4.30 -7.49
N GLY A 282 7.83 3.83 -7.97
CA GLY A 282 9.09 4.54 -7.76
C GLY A 282 9.60 4.55 -6.32
N LEU A 283 9.15 3.60 -5.50
CA LEU A 283 9.42 3.56 -4.06
C LEU A 283 10.76 2.90 -3.74
N LEU A 284 11.37 3.31 -2.62
CA LEU A 284 12.56 2.67 -2.07
C LEU A 284 12.38 2.49 -0.55
N ALA A 285 12.21 1.25 -0.12
CA ALA A 285 12.07 0.87 1.28
C ALA A 285 13.41 0.37 1.85
N LYS A 286 14.10 1.23 2.58
CA LYS A 286 15.50 1.01 3.01
C LYS A 286 15.64 0.44 4.42
N ALA A 287 14.73 0.77 5.33
CA ALA A 287 14.85 0.39 6.73
C ALA A 287 14.28 -1.00 7.02
N ARG A 288 14.84 -1.70 8.03
CA ARG A 288 14.34 -3.01 8.46
C ARG A 288 12.88 -2.91 8.91
N ASN A 289 12.05 -3.82 8.42
CA ASN A 289 10.61 -3.91 8.69
C ASN A 289 9.86 -2.60 8.42
N SER A 290 10.32 -1.78 7.46
CA SER A 290 9.60 -0.56 7.07
C SER A 290 8.51 -0.84 6.06
N ILE A 291 7.45 -0.04 6.08
CA ILE A 291 6.42 -0.02 5.04
C ILE A 291 6.46 1.34 4.33
N VAL A 292 6.52 1.31 3.01
CA VAL A 292 6.53 2.49 2.15
C VAL A 292 5.40 2.39 1.13
N LEU A 293 4.56 3.42 1.06
CA LEU A 293 3.39 3.48 0.19
C LEU A 293 3.46 4.70 -0.74
N GLY A 294 2.63 4.72 -1.79
CA GLY A 294 2.38 5.91 -2.61
C GLY A 294 3.33 6.02 -3.80
N GLU A 295 3.86 7.22 -4.03
CA GLU A 295 4.67 7.53 -5.20
C GLU A 295 5.94 8.31 -4.84
N PHE A 296 7.09 7.86 -5.35
CA PHE A 296 8.40 8.51 -5.20
C PHE A 296 8.68 9.05 -3.78
N ASN A 297 8.67 8.17 -2.77
CA ASN A 297 9.04 8.54 -1.39
C ASN A 297 10.45 9.16 -1.34
N TRP A 298 10.69 9.97 -0.32
CA TRP A 298 12.01 10.52 0.02
C TRP A 298 12.96 9.40 0.45
N THR A 299 14.24 9.48 0.03
CA THR A 299 15.21 8.38 0.15
C THR A 299 16.62 8.82 0.55
N GLY A 300 16.78 10.03 1.09
CA GLY A 300 18.10 10.58 1.43
C GLY A 300 18.72 10.01 2.71
N ASP A 301 18.08 9.04 3.38
CA ASP A 301 18.67 8.33 4.51
C ASP A 301 19.56 7.19 4.07
N SER A 302 20.28 6.65 5.05
CA SER A 302 21.04 5.40 4.93
C SER A 302 20.84 4.55 6.18
N PRO A 303 19.63 4.01 6.42
CA PRO A 303 19.41 3.13 7.55
C PRO A 303 20.16 1.81 7.34
N ASN A 304 20.48 1.11 8.43
CA ASN A 304 21.03 -0.24 8.32
C ASN A 304 19.88 -1.21 7.94
N PRO A 305 19.97 -1.96 6.83
CA PRO A 305 18.89 -2.83 6.37
C PRO A 305 18.61 -4.02 7.30
N ASN A 306 19.55 -4.32 8.23
CA ASN A 306 19.50 -5.47 9.13
C ASN A 306 19.28 -5.10 10.61
N VAL A 307 19.50 -3.84 10.98
CA VAL A 307 19.47 -3.39 12.39
C VAL A 307 18.43 -2.28 12.56
N ALA A 308 17.58 -2.44 13.56
CA ALA A 308 16.57 -1.45 13.92
C ALA A 308 17.19 -0.35 14.80
N VAL A 309 17.06 0.92 14.39
CA VAL A 309 17.47 2.09 15.18
C VAL A 309 16.33 3.08 15.34
N ALA A 310 16.38 3.88 16.41
CA ALA A 310 15.34 4.83 16.79
C ALA A 310 15.01 5.86 15.70
N THR A 311 16.00 6.21 14.88
CA THR A 311 15.90 7.18 13.78
C THR A 311 15.46 6.55 12.45
N ASP A 312 15.11 5.25 12.41
CA ASP A 312 14.62 4.62 11.20
C ASP A 312 13.24 5.16 10.83
N ARG A 313 13.04 5.49 9.54
CA ARG A 313 11.71 5.68 8.97
C ARG A 313 11.05 4.31 8.76
N ILE A 314 10.12 3.97 9.63
CA ILE A 314 9.41 2.66 9.60
C ILE A 314 8.09 2.72 8.84
N PHE A 315 7.50 3.90 8.68
CA PHE A 315 6.32 4.10 7.84
C PHE A 315 6.48 5.38 7.02
N GLN A 316 6.28 5.28 5.70
CA GLN A 316 6.36 6.41 4.80
C GLN A 316 5.23 6.36 3.78
N ILE A 317 4.64 7.51 3.48
CA ILE A 317 3.77 7.68 2.32
C ILE A 317 4.41 8.72 1.40
N GLY A 318 4.91 8.24 0.26
CA GLY A 318 5.49 9.07 -0.78
C GLY A 318 4.42 9.83 -1.55
N ASN A 319 4.68 11.10 -1.82
CA ASN A 319 3.88 11.99 -2.68
C ASN A 319 4.78 12.75 -3.67
N GLY A 320 5.96 12.20 -3.96
CA GLY A 320 6.86 12.77 -4.95
C GLY A 320 6.29 12.66 -6.36
N THR A 321 6.77 13.50 -7.27
CA THR A 321 6.28 13.55 -8.67
C THR A 321 7.28 12.95 -9.67
N GLY A 322 8.38 12.38 -9.18
CA GLY A 322 9.40 11.76 -10.03
C GLY A 322 10.64 11.33 -9.25
N LYS A 323 11.53 10.57 -9.91
CA LYS A 323 12.81 10.11 -9.32
C LYS A 323 13.70 11.25 -8.79
N ASN A 324 13.58 12.44 -9.38
CA ASN A 324 14.33 13.64 -8.99
C ASN A 324 13.54 14.59 -8.07
N ASN A 325 12.24 14.33 -7.84
CA ASN A 325 11.39 15.14 -6.98
C ASN A 325 10.66 14.23 -5.99
N ARG A 326 11.45 13.64 -5.09
CA ARG A 326 10.99 12.71 -4.07
C ARG A 326 10.53 13.46 -2.83
N ALA A 327 9.38 13.08 -2.29
CA ALA A 327 8.81 13.70 -1.10
C ALA A 327 7.95 12.70 -0.33
N ASN A 328 7.75 12.98 0.96
CA ASN A 328 6.81 12.26 1.81
C ASN A 328 5.68 13.20 2.26
N VAL A 329 4.45 12.70 2.30
CA VAL A 329 3.33 13.39 2.98
C VAL A 329 3.17 12.94 4.43
N LEU A 330 3.65 11.74 4.74
CA LEU A 330 3.67 11.15 6.08
C LEU A 330 4.98 10.42 6.29
N THR A 331 5.59 10.65 7.44
CA THR A 331 6.77 9.92 7.92
C THR A 331 6.54 9.52 9.37
N ILE A 332 6.76 8.25 9.73
CA ILE A 332 6.79 7.79 11.12
C ILE A 332 8.14 7.16 11.40
N MET A 333 8.79 7.67 12.43
CA MET A 333 10.09 7.22 12.92
C MET A 333 9.90 6.08 13.93
N ARG A 334 10.91 5.23 14.08
CA ARG A 334 10.85 4.10 15.03
C ARG A 334 10.71 4.53 16.48
N ASN A 335 11.20 5.72 16.83
CA ASN A 335 11.04 6.32 18.16
C ASN A 335 9.61 6.85 18.46
N GLY A 336 8.69 6.79 17.48
CA GLY A 336 7.32 7.26 17.62
C GLY A 336 7.07 8.69 17.14
N ASN A 337 8.10 9.41 16.67
CA ASN A 337 7.92 10.74 16.09
C ASN A 337 7.20 10.66 14.74
N ILE A 338 6.20 11.53 14.56
CA ILE A 338 5.34 11.57 13.38
C ILE A 338 5.53 12.91 12.66
N GLY A 339 5.91 12.84 11.38
CA GLY A 339 5.95 13.98 10.47
C GLY A 339 4.72 14.01 9.57
N LEU A 340 3.95 15.09 9.61
CA LEU A 340 2.74 15.31 8.81
C LEU A 340 2.93 16.47 7.83
N GLY A 341 2.49 16.26 6.59
CA GLY A 341 2.57 17.28 5.55
C GLY A 341 3.85 17.20 4.73
N ASN A 342 3.93 18.05 3.71
CA ASN A 342 4.91 17.88 2.65
C ASN A 342 6.35 17.95 3.17
N ASN A 343 7.06 16.84 3.02
CA ASN A 343 8.47 16.64 3.29
C ASN A 343 8.91 16.84 4.75
N VAL A 344 8.04 16.57 5.73
CA VAL A 344 8.47 16.39 7.13
C VAL A 344 9.09 15.00 7.28
N VAL A 345 10.37 14.91 6.94
CA VAL A 345 11.08 13.63 6.86
C VAL A 345 11.86 13.30 8.12
N ASP A 346 12.23 14.28 8.95
CA ASP A 346 12.99 14.09 10.20
C ASP A 346 12.28 14.77 11.39
N PRO A 347 11.11 14.25 11.81
CA PRO A 347 10.36 14.85 12.91
C PRO A 347 11.13 14.74 14.23
N GLN A 348 11.30 15.86 14.92
CA GLN A 348 12.02 15.97 16.19
C GLN A 348 11.11 15.77 17.40
N PHE A 349 9.81 16.05 17.24
CA PHE A 349 8.80 15.87 18.27
C PHE A 349 7.81 14.76 17.93
N SER A 350 6.98 14.38 18.90
CA SER A 350 5.96 13.34 18.72
C SER A 350 5.06 13.61 17.51
N VAL A 351 4.75 14.89 17.23
CA VAL A 351 4.06 15.32 16.02
C VAL A 351 4.69 16.62 15.50
N ASP A 352 5.32 16.56 14.33
CA ASP A 352 5.78 17.72 13.56
C ASP A 352 4.91 17.89 12.31
N MET A 353 4.51 19.14 12.04
CA MET A 353 3.65 19.46 10.89
C MET A 353 4.32 20.49 9.99
N ALA A 354 4.36 20.22 8.68
CA ALA A 354 4.69 21.24 7.69
C ALA A 354 3.47 22.16 7.50
N GLY A 355 3.63 23.44 7.81
CA GLY A 355 2.58 24.44 7.67
C GLY A 355 1.72 24.60 8.92
N ARG A 356 0.45 24.96 8.74
CA ARG A 356 -0.47 25.28 9.85
C ARG A 356 -1.38 24.10 10.17
N ALA A 357 -1.43 23.72 11.44
CA ALA A 357 -2.47 22.83 11.95
C ALA A 357 -3.83 23.53 11.89
N ARG A 358 -4.88 22.80 11.51
CA ARG A 358 -6.27 23.29 11.57
C ARG A 358 -7.11 22.32 12.38
N ILE A 359 -7.63 22.81 13.51
CA ILE A 359 -8.55 22.08 14.38
C ILE A 359 -9.97 22.51 14.02
N ARG A 360 -10.82 21.54 13.68
CA ARG A 360 -12.24 21.74 13.37
C ARG A 360 -13.07 20.78 14.21
N TYR A 361 -14.25 21.22 14.59
CA TYR A 361 -15.25 20.38 15.23
C TYR A 361 -16.59 20.65 14.56
N ASN A 362 -17.38 19.59 14.32
CA ASN A 362 -18.72 19.72 13.74
C ASN A 362 -19.75 20.02 14.86
N GLY A 363 -19.53 21.12 15.58
CA GLY A 363 -20.29 21.57 16.75
C GLY A 363 -19.71 22.88 17.30
N SER A 364 -20.13 23.32 18.49
CA SER A 364 -19.89 24.70 18.96
C SER A 364 -18.45 25.05 19.37
N THR A 365 -17.58 24.07 19.66
CA THR A 365 -16.25 24.36 20.24
C THR A 365 -15.13 23.53 19.60
N ALA A 366 -14.36 24.12 18.67
CA ALA A 366 -13.11 23.53 18.18
C ALA A 366 -11.95 23.90 19.12
N GLY A 367 -11.10 22.94 19.49
CA GLY A 367 -9.96 23.20 20.36
C GLY A 367 -9.17 21.96 20.78
N VAL A 368 -8.31 22.14 21.78
CA VAL A 368 -7.44 21.10 22.36
C VAL A 368 -7.82 20.91 23.83
N TYR A 369 -8.09 19.67 24.20
CA TYR A 369 -8.31 19.28 25.60
C TYR A 369 -6.98 18.93 26.27
N PHE A 370 -6.89 19.25 27.56
CA PHE A 370 -5.73 19.00 28.41
C PHE A 370 -6.19 18.22 29.65
N ASP A 371 -5.60 17.04 29.82
CA ASP A 371 -5.82 16.22 31.01
C ASP A 371 -4.81 16.56 32.10
N ASN A 372 -5.20 16.38 33.36
CA ASN A 372 -4.31 16.47 34.49
C ASN A 372 -3.48 15.17 34.67
N SER A 373 -2.64 15.14 35.70
CA SER A 373 -1.79 13.98 36.01
C SER A 373 -2.54 12.70 36.40
N GLN A 374 -3.87 12.77 36.57
CA GLN A 374 -4.76 11.63 36.82
C GLN A 374 -5.55 11.22 35.57
N ASN A 375 -5.20 11.73 34.39
CA ASN A 375 -5.90 11.53 33.12
C ASN A 375 -7.38 12.00 33.13
N ALA A 376 -7.71 12.97 33.99
CA ALA A 376 -9.00 13.63 33.97
C ALA A 376 -8.89 14.95 33.20
N THR A 377 -9.84 15.20 32.30
CA THR A 377 -9.90 16.46 31.53
C THR A 377 -10.14 17.64 32.45
N ASP A 378 -9.11 18.45 32.62
CA ASP A 378 -9.12 19.61 33.52
C ASP A 378 -9.06 20.94 32.75
N GLY A 379 -8.57 20.91 31.51
CA GLY A 379 -8.37 22.09 30.68
C GLY A 379 -8.86 21.94 29.25
N PHE A 380 -9.22 23.07 28.65
CA PHE A 380 -9.51 23.19 27.23
C PHE A 380 -9.06 24.55 26.70
N VAL A 381 -8.45 24.57 25.52
CA VAL A 381 -8.15 25.80 24.78
C VAL A 381 -8.81 25.73 23.43
N GLY A 382 -9.70 26.67 23.14
CA GLY A 382 -10.44 26.67 21.90
C GLY A 382 -11.57 27.67 21.86
N MET A 383 -12.43 27.50 20.87
CA MET A 383 -13.61 28.34 20.69
C MET A 383 -14.56 28.14 21.87
N LYS A 384 -14.98 29.23 22.50
CA LYS A 384 -16.05 29.27 23.51
C LYS A 384 -17.42 29.33 22.84
N VAL A 385 -17.52 30.20 21.83
CA VAL A 385 -18.59 30.33 20.85
C VAL A 385 -17.95 30.79 19.54
N ASP A 386 -18.72 30.99 18.48
CA ASP A 386 -18.20 31.34 17.15
C ASP A 386 -17.31 32.60 17.12
N THR A 387 -17.54 33.54 18.03
CA THR A 387 -16.85 34.83 18.11
C THR A 387 -15.91 34.94 19.31
N GLU A 388 -15.67 33.86 20.07
CA GLU A 388 -14.85 33.91 21.28
C GLU A 388 -13.89 32.73 21.37
N ILE A 389 -12.62 33.00 21.69
CA ILE A 389 -11.60 31.99 21.96
C ILE A 389 -11.01 32.17 23.35
N GLY A 390 -10.77 31.08 24.08
CA GLY A 390 -10.25 31.20 25.44
C GLY A 390 -9.69 29.95 26.05
N PHE A 391 -9.45 30.05 27.35
CA PHE A 391 -8.91 29.03 28.23
C PHE A 391 -9.97 28.64 29.25
N TYR A 392 -10.35 27.38 29.19
CA TYR A 392 -11.24 26.73 30.13
C TYR A 392 -10.41 25.90 31.12
N LEU A 393 -10.61 26.14 32.42
CA LEU A 393 -10.04 25.38 33.53
C LEU A 393 -11.12 25.22 34.59
N LYS A 394 -11.89 24.12 34.50
CA LYS A 394 -13.13 23.89 35.28
C LYS A 394 -14.10 25.09 35.21
N GLY A 395 -14.17 25.72 34.03
CA GLY A 395 -14.87 26.98 33.76
C GLY A 395 -14.04 27.91 32.87
N TRP A 396 -14.68 28.80 32.10
CA TRP A 396 -13.98 29.82 31.30
C TRP A 396 -13.31 30.85 32.20
N ARG A 397 -11.97 30.87 32.21
CA ARG A 397 -11.18 31.74 33.10
C ARG A 397 -10.67 32.99 32.39
N PHE A 398 -10.31 32.85 31.12
CA PHE A 398 -9.87 33.95 30.28
C PHE A 398 -10.29 33.70 28.83
N TRP A 399 -10.83 34.71 28.15
CA TRP A 399 -11.16 34.63 26.73
C TRP A 399 -11.10 36.00 26.08
N VAL A 400 -11.02 36.00 24.75
CA VAL A 400 -11.02 37.18 23.91
C VAL A 400 -12.15 37.06 22.88
N THR A 401 -12.83 38.16 22.62
CA THR A 401 -13.86 38.24 21.57
C THR A 401 -13.24 38.60 20.23
N ASP A 402 -13.98 38.36 19.14
CA ASP A 402 -13.65 38.83 17.79
C ASP A 402 -13.51 40.36 17.68
N GLN A 403 -14.10 41.11 18.62
CA GLN A 403 -13.95 42.56 18.76
C GLN A 403 -12.68 43.01 19.51
N GLY A 404 -11.88 42.05 20.00
CA GLY A 404 -10.63 42.31 20.75
C GLY A 404 -10.82 42.60 22.24
N ASN A 405 -12.00 42.37 22.81
CA ASN A 405 -12.24 42.54 24.25
C ASN A 405 -11.72 41.32 25.01
N GLY A 406 -10.91 41.53 26.05
CA GLY A 406 -10.41 40.49 26.93
C GLY A 406 -11.20 40.40 28.24
N TYR A 407 -11.61 39.20 28.62
CA TYR A 407 -12.32 38.93 29.87
C TYR A 407 -11.47 38.06 30.78
N LEU A 408 -11.30 38.47 32.04
CA LEU A 408 -10.65 37.68 33.08
C LEU A 408 -11.66 37.42 34.20
N ASN A 409 -11.97 36.15 34.45
CA ASN A 409 -12.89 35.74 35.51
C ASN A 409 -12.11 35.46 36.81
N GLY A 410 -11.63 36.53 37.43
CA GLY A 410 -10.78 36.54 38.63
C GLY A 410 -10.04 37.86 38.81
N ASN A 411 -9.00 37.87 39.64
CA ASN A 411 -8.17 39.05 39.87
C ASN A 411 -6.93 39.05 38.97
N LEU A 412 -6.58 40.20 38.40
CA LEU A 412 -5.26 40.42 37.79
C LEU A 412 -4.25 40.80 38.89
N ILE A 413 -3.43 39.84 39.30
CA ILE A 413 -2.39 40.07 40.32
C ILE A 413 -1.07 40.41 39.62
N GLN A 414 -0.48 41.56 39.95
CA GLN A 414 0.78 42.01 39.34
C GLN A 414 1.90 42.04 40.38
N THR A 415 2.98 41.30 40.13
CA THR A 415 4.14 41.21 41.02
C THR A 415 4.82 42.58 41.16
N SER A 416 4.92 43.08 42.39
CA SER A 416 5.42 44.43 42.71
C SER A 416 6.45 44.42 43.86
N ASP A 417 7.13 43.28 44.06
CA ASP A 417 8.10 43.06 45.13
C ASP A 417 9.29 44.04 45.04
N ARG A 418 9.72 44.61 46.18
CA ARG A 418 10.84 45.56 46.26
C ARG A 418 12.15 44.96 45.73
N ARG A 419 12.37 43.65 45.89
CA ARG A 419 13.60 42.96 45.46
C ARG A 419 13.77 42.93 43.95
N LEU A 420 12.69 43.13 43.19
CA LEU A 420 12.69 43.16 41.73
C LEU A 420 12.82 44.58 41.16
N LYS A 421 13.11 45.59 41.99
CA LYS A 421 13.10 47.01 41.61
C LYS A 421 14.40 47.71 42.01
N THR A 422 14.86 48.59 41.14
CA THR A 422 15.99 49.50 41.36
C THR A 422 15.55 50.94 41.03
N ASN A 423 16.35 51.94 41.40
CA ASN A 423 16.07 53.36 41.12
C ASN A 423 14.68 53.86 41.57
N ILE A 424 14.23 53.42 42.75
CA ILE A 424 12.91 53.78 43.30
C ILE A 424 12.93 55.24 43.76
N GLN A 425 12.09 56.09 43.17
CA GLN A 425 11.95 57.50 43.52
C GLN A 425 10.47 57.86 43.71
N PRO A 426 10.11 58.71 44.69
CA PRO A 426 8.74 59.18 44.85
C PRO A 426 8.33 60.15 43.73
N PHE A 427 7.05 60.14 43.36
CA PHE A 427 6.52 61.08 42.37
C PHE A 427 6.47 62.50 42.93
N LYS A 428 6.50 63.49 42.02
CA LYS A 428 6.36 64.91 42.34
C LYS A 428 5.37 65.55 41.39
N SER A 429 4.54 66.46 41.91
CA SER A 429 3.57 67.23 41.11
C SER A 429 2.58 66.34 40.35
N SER A 430 2.19 65.22 40.96
CA SER A 430 1.23 64.30 40.34
C SER A 430 -0.12 65.00 40.14
N LEU A 431 -0.56 65.85 41.08
CA LEU A 431 -1.83 66.57 40.97
C LEU A 431 -1.84 67.47 39.74
N ARG A 432 -0.76 68.23 39.52
CA ARG A 432 -0.64 69.12 38.36
C ARG A 432 -0.70 68.33 37.05
N LYS A 433 0.04 67.22 36.97
CA LYS A 433 0.11 66.36 35.78
C LYS A 433 -1.21 65.67 35.48
N VAL A 434 -1.88 65.11 36.49
CA VAL A 434 -3.20 64.49 36.32
C VAL A 434 -4.23 65.55 35.92
N ASN A 435 -4.18 66.75 36.49
CA ASN A 435 -5.10 67.84 36.17
C ASN A 435 -4.91 68.42 34.75
N SER A 436 -3.80 68.12 34.07
CA SER A 436 -3.61 68.47 32.66
C SER A 436 -4.15 67.42 31.68
N LEU A 437 -4.61 66.27 32.17
CA LEU A 437 -5.22 65.24 31.33
C LEU A 437 -6.74 65.46 31.20
N GLN A 438 -7.28 65.14 30.03
CA GLN A 438 -8.71 65.20 29.76
C GLN A 438 -9.25 63.78 29.55
N GLY A 439 -10.38 63.48 30.20
CA GLY A 439 -11.15 62.25 29.96
C GLY A 439 -12.09 62.41 28.78
N TYR A 440 -12.24 61.36 27.97
CA TYR A 440 -13.08 61.36 26.77
C TYR A 440 -14.01 60.15 26.73
N HIS A 441 -15.18 60.35 26.13
CA HIS A 441 -15.97 59.27 25.57
C HIS A 441 -15.69 59.18 24.08
N TYR A 442 -15.59 57.96 23.54
CA TYR A 442 -15.32 57.75 22.13
C TYR A 442 -15.93 56.45 21.63
N ASN A 443 -16.11 56.36 20.32
CA ASN A 443 -16.40 55.11 19.62
C ASN A 443 -15.20 54.78 18.72
N TRP A 444 -14.92 53.51 18.51
CA TRP A 444 -13.88 53.11 17.57
C TRP A 444 -14.33 53.35 16.13
N GLU A 445 -13.49 53.99 15.32
CA GLU A 445 -13.72 54.11 13.87
C GLU A 445 -13.60 52.74 13.17
N ASP A 446 -12.66 51.91 13.63
CA ASP A 446 -12.46 50.54 13.18
C ASP A 446 -13.67 49.67 13.54
N LYS A 447 -14.39 49.20 12.51
CA LYS A 447 -15.60 48.39 12.62
C LYS A 447 -15.36 46.98 13.13
N THR A 448 -14.10 46.55 13.22
CA THR A 448 -13.72 45.27 13.83
C THR A 448 -13.56 45.35 15.35
N LYS A 449 -13.73 46.55 15.94
CA LYS A 449 -13.68 46.77 17.38
C LYS A 449 -15.07 47.01 17.95
N ASP A 450 -15.16 46.92 19.27
CA ASP A 450 -16.39 47.16 20.01
C ASP A 450 -17.00 48.53 19.70
N GLN A 451 -18.17 48.55 19.06
CA GLN A 451 -18.83 49.79 18.65
C GLN A 451 -19.59 50.48 19.78
N THR A 452 -19.65 49.88 20.98
CA THR A 452 -20.27 50.53 22.15
C THR A 452 -19.46 51.75 22.61
N LEU A 453 -20.10 52.65 23.36
CA LEU A 453 -19.47 53.87 23.86
C LEU A 453 -18.35 53.51 24.85
N GLN A 454 -17.12 53.88 24.50
CA GLN A 454 -15.94 53.68 25.34
C GLN A 454 -15.64 54.93 26.16
N THR A 455 -14.88 54.78 27.24
CA THR A 455 -14.40 55.88 28.08
C THR A 455 -12.91 55.70 28.35
N GLY A 456 -12.12 56.76 28.20
CA GLY A 456 -10.68 56.68 28.41
C GLY A 456 -9.95 57.98 28.16
N LEU A 457 -8.67 57.84 27.84
CA LEU A 457 -7.72 58.92 27.57
C LEU A 457 -7.17 58.79 26.15
N ILE A 458 -6.70 59.90 25.59
CA ILE A 458 -5.97 59.92 24.32
C ILE A 458 -4.47 59.70 24.61
N ALA A 459 -3.90 58.65 24.02
CA ALA A 459 -2.53 58.23 24.33
C ALA A 459 -1.48 59.31 24.02
N GLN A 460 -1.70 60.11 22.98
CA GLN A 460 -0.82 61.22 22.58
C GLN A 460 -0.76 62.32 23.64
N GLU A 461 -1.89 62.60 24.31
CA GLU A 461 -1.94 63.58 25.40
C GLU A 461 -1.28 63.02 26.66
N VAL A 462 -1.53 61.74 26.96
CA VAL A 462 -0.87 61.05 28.08
C VAL A 462 0.65 61.03 27.88
N GLU A 463 1.14 60.79 26.68
CA GLU A 463 2.58 60.74 26.37
C GLU A 463 3.31 62.05 26.66
N GLN A 464 2.65 63.20 26.45
CA GLN A 464 3.23 64.51 26.75
C GLN A 464 3.47 64.72 28.26
N VAL A 465 2.72 64.02 29.11
CA VAL A 465 2.71 64.21 30.57
C VAL A 465 3.40 63.05 31.32
N PHE A 466 3.15 61.82 30.85
CA PHE A 466 3.59 60.53 31.37
C PHE A 466 4.09 59.64 30.21
N PRO A 467 5.21 59.99 29.56
CA PRO A 467 5.74 59.21 28.45
C PRO A 467 6.04 57.75 28.83
N GLU A 468 6.39 57.48 30.09
CA GLU A 468 6.64 56.14 30.62
C GLU A 468 5.40 55.23 30.68
N LEU A 469 4.20 55.82 30.59
CA LEU A 469 2.93 55.09 30.58
C LEU A 469 2.40 54.85 29.17
N VAL A 470 3.11 55.28 28.12
CA VAL A 470 2.69 55.13 26.73
C VAL A 470 3.69 54.27 25.97
N SER A 471 3.18 53.24 25.31
CA SER A 471 3.95 52.40 24.40
C SER A 471 3.48 52.60 22.97
N THR A 472 4.40 52.62 22.01
CA THR A 472 4.08 52.67 20.57
C THR A 472 4.38 51.32 19.93
N ASN A 473 3.42 50.77 19.18
CA ASN A 473 3.62 49.51 18.46
C ASN A 473 4.35 49.72 17.11
N LYS A 474 4.60 48.63 16.37
CA LYS A 474 5.34 48.67 15.09
C LYS A 474 4.65 49.50 14.00
N ASP A 475 3.33 49.61 14.07
CA ASP A 475 2.51 50.35 13.10
C ASP A 475 2.31 51.82 13.51
N GLY A 476 2.91 52.26 14.62
CA GLY A 476 2.81 53.62 15.13
C GLY A 476 1.62 53.89 16.07
N TYR A 477 0.76 52.90 16.34
CA TYR A 477 -0.33 53.05 17.29
C TYR A 477 0.17 53.10 18.74
N LYS A 478 -0.36 54.04 19.51
CA LYS A 478 0.00 54.26 20.92
C LYS A 478 -1.01 53.62 21.87
N SER A 479 -0.54 53.09 22.99
CA SER A 479 -1.36 52.44 24.02
C SER A 479 -0.97 52.95 25.41
N VAL A 480 -1.96 53.10 26.29
CA VAL A 480 -1.79 53.64 27.65
C VAL A 480 -1.79 52.53 28.69
N ASN A 481 -0.81 52.53 29.59
CA ASN A 481 -0.81 51.75 30.82
C ASN A 481 -1.70 52.42 31.88
N TYR A 482 -3.01 52.19 31.79
CA TYR A 482 -3.98 52.76 32.73
C TYR A 482 -3.71 52.40 34.20
N ILE A 483 -3.18 51.20 34.48
CA ILE A 483 -2.86 50.80 35.86
C ILE A 483 -1.70 51.64 36.41
N GLY A 484 -0.76 52.04 35.57
CA GLY A 484 0.34 52.93 35.93
C GLY A 484 -0.10 54.34 36.31
N LEU A 485 -1.33 54.75 35.99
CA LEU A 485 -1.90 56.02 36.47
C LEU A 485 -2.33 55.93 37.94
N VAL A 486 -2.66 54.75 38.47
CA VAL A 486 -3.16 54.59 39.84
C VAL A 486 -2.19 55.16 40.88
N PRO A 487 -0.87 54.91 40.83
CA PRO A 487 0.08 55.55 41.73
C PRO A 487 0.11 57.09 41.62
N HIS A 488 -0.05 57.66 40.42
CA HIS A 488 -0.17 59.12 40.27
C HIS A 488 -1.48 59.64 40.85
N LEU A 489 -2.59 58.92 40.69
CA LEU A 489 -3.87 59.27 41.33
C LEU A 489 -3.74 59.26 42.87
N ILE A 490 -3.06 58.27 43.43
CA ILE A 490 -2.78 58.18 44.88
C ILE A 490 -1.99 59.42 45.35
N GLU A 491 -0.90 59.76 44.67
CA GLU A 491 -0.09 60.93 45.04
C GLU A 491 -0.83 62.26 44.79
N SER A 492 -1.65 62.36 43.75
CA SER A 492 -2.51 63.52 43.50
C SER A 492 -3.50 63.76 44.63
N VAL A 493 -4.12 62.71 45.17
CA VAL A 493 -5.02 62.81 46.32
C VAL A 493 -4.28 63.27 47.57
N LYS A 494 -3.05 62.79 47.81
CA LYS A 494 -2.20 63.25 48.92
C LYS A 494 -1.83 64.73 48.76
N GLU A 495 -1.40 65.14 47.57
CA GLU A 495 -1.10 66.54 47.25
C GLU A 495 -2.34 67.44 47.43
N LEU A 496 -3.52 66.98 46.98
CA LEU A 496 -4.78 67.69 47.15
C LEU A 496 -5.15 67.84 48.63
N LYS A 497 -5.04 66.77 49.43
CA LYS A 497 -5.28 66.81 50.87
C LYS A 497 -4.36 67.82 51.56
N SER A 498 -3.08 67.85 51.20
CA SER A 498 -2.13 68.82 51.74
C SER A 498 -2.54 70.26 51.44
N LYS A 499 -3.02 70.54 50.22
CA LYS A 499 -3.53 71.88 49.86
C LYS A 499 -4.80 72.23 50.61
N THR A 500 -5.71 71.28 50.80
CA THR A 500 -6.91 71.49 51.61
C THR A 500 -6.57 71.81 53.06
N ASP A 501 -5.57 71.14 53.64
CA ASP A 501 -5.08 71.43 55.00
C ASP A 501 -4.45 72.81 55.11
N GLU A 502 -3.64 73.20 54.12
CA GLU A 502 -3.07 74.54 54.02
C GLU A 502 -4.17 75.62 53.94
N ILE A 503 -5.18 75.41 53.10
CA ILE A 503 -6.34 76.31 53.00
C ILE A 503 -7.09 76.39 54.34
N ALA A 504 -7.28 75.27 55.04
CA ALA A 504 -7.96 75.26 56.34
C ALA A 504 -7.20 76.09 57.40
N VAL A 505 -5.86 76.02 57.41
CA VAL A 505 -5.03 76.85 58.29
C VAL A 505 -5.16 78.33 57.91
N LEU A 506 -5.05 78.66 56.64
CA LEU A 506 -5.19 80.04 56.15
C LEU A 506 -6.57 80.64 56.49
N CYS A 507 -7.64 79.86 56.35
CA CYS A 507 -8.98 80.29 56.77
C CYS A 507 -9.04 80.61 58.27
N LYS A 508 -8.42 79.79 59.12
CA LYS A 508 -8.37 80.02 60.57
C LYS A 508 -7.56 81.28 60.93
N GLU A 509 -6.44 81.52 60.25
CA GLU A 509 -5.65 82.74 60.42
C GLU A 509 -6.45 83.97 59.98
N LEU A 510 -7.16 83.87 58.86
CA LEU A 510 -8.00 84.95 58.31
C LEU A 510 -9.21 85.26 59.22
N GLU A 511 -9.81 84.24 59.85
CA GLU A 511 -10.80 84.43 60.92
C GLU A 511 -10.20 85.15 62.13
N GLY A 512 -8.99 84.76 62.56
CA GLY A 512 -8.27 85.44 63.64
C GLY A 512 -7.98 86.91 63.33
N MET A 513 -7.58 87.22 62.09
CA MET A 513 -7.36 88.60 61.64
C MET A 513 -8.65 89.41 61.59
N ARG A 514 -9.77 88.81 61.13
CA ARG A 514 -11.09 89.47 61.14
C ARG A 514 -11.54 89.83 62.55
N GLU A 515 -11.30 88.95 63.53
CA GLU A 515 -11.64 89.21 64.92
C GLU A 515 -10.76 90.33 65.52
N MET A 516 -9.48 90.38 65.13
CA MET A 516 -8.59 91.48 65.50
C MET A 516 -9.03 92.82 64.86
N GLY A 517 -9.49 92.78 63.60
CA GLY A 517 -10.05 93.95 62.90
C GLY A 517 -11.29 94.51 63.62
N LYS A 518 -12.24 93.66 64.02
CA LYS A 518 -13.39 94.08 64.84
C LYS A 518 -12.98 94.72 66.16
N ARG A 519 -11.95 94.16 66.83
CA ARG A 519 -11.41 94.74 68.07
C ARG A 519 -10.77 96.11 67.85
N LEU A 520 -10.09 96.30 66.73
CA LEU A 520 -9.53 97.59 66.33
C LEU A 520 -10.61 98.63 66.03
N GLU A 521 -11.67 98.26 65.29
CA GLU A 521 -12.83 99.15 65.06
C GLU A 521 -13.50 99.56 66.38
N LEU A 522 -13.66 98.64 67.33
CA LEU A 522 -14.17 98.95 68.67
C LEU A 522 -13.23 99.88 69.45
N LEU A 523 -11.91 99.69 69.33
CA LEU A 523 -10.90 100.56 69.94
C LEU A 523 -10.89 101.96 69.32
N GLU A 524 -10.95 102.08 67.99
CA GLU A 524 -11.04 103.36 67.28
C GLU A 524 -12.34 104.11 67.62
N ALA A 525 -13.47 103.39 67.72
CA ALA A 525 -14.71 103.95 68.23
C ALA A 525 -14.57 104.47 69.67
N SER A 526 -13.85 103.74 70.54
CA SER A 526 -13.59 104.17 71.92
C SER A 526 -12.67 105.41 72.00
N ILE A 527 -11.65 105.50 71.15
CA ILE A 527 -10.72 106.64 71.10
C ILE A 527 -11.42 107.90 70.59
N ASN A 528 -12.25 107.78 69.55
CA ASN A 528 -13.05 108.89 69.04
C ASN A 528 -14.07 109.39 70.08
N SER A 529 -14.61 108.51 70.93
CA SER A 529 -15.45 108.94 72.07
C SER A 529 -14.66 109.65 73.18
N GLY A 530 -13.40 109.25 73.41
CA GLY A 530 -12.51 109.82 74.43
C GLY A 530 -11.94 111.20 74.06
N ALA A 531 -11.68 111.45 72.77
CA ALA A 531 -11.18 112.74 72.27
C ALA A 531 -12.19 113.89 72.49
N ASN A 532 -13.49 113.62 72.39
CA ASN A 532 -14.55 114.60 72.69
C ASN A 532 -14.67 114.93 74.20
N SER A 533 -14.05 114.16 75.11
CA SER A 533 -14.08 114.43 76.55
C SER A 533 -12.93 115.33 77.05
N ARG A 534 -11.86 115.51 76.27
CA ARG A 534 -10.69 116.31 76.67
C ARG A 534 -10.79 117.80 76.31
N THR A 535 -11.64 118.18 75.34
CA THR A 535 -11.85 119.58 74.97
C THR A 535 -12.73 120.37 75.95
N THR A 536 -13.43 119.72 76.90
CA THR A 536 -14.29 120.41 77.89
C THR A 536 -13.62 120.74 79.23
N LYS A 537 -12.37 120.31 79.48
CA LYS A 537 -11.69 120.51 80.79
C LYS A 537 -10.63 121.62 80.84
N SER A 538 -10.40 122.39 79.77
CA SER A 538 -9.35 123.43 79.68
C SER A 538 -9.84 124.89 79.75
N ALA A 539 -11.11 125.15 80.12
CA ALA A 539 -11.68 126.52 80.20
C ALA A 539 -12.23 126.85 81.59
N ALA A 540 -11.51 126.49 82.65
CA ALA A 540 -11.82 126.93 84.01
C ALA A 540 -10.54 127.12 84.84
N LYS A 541 -9.83 128.23 84.60
CA LYS A 541 -9.13 129.01 85.61
C LYS A 541 -8.70 130.36 85.06
#